data_AF-A0AAV5Y813-F1
#
_entry.id   AF-A0AAV5Y813-F1
#
_cell.length_a   1.000
_cell.length_b   1.000
_cell.length_c   1.000
_cell.angle_alpha   90.00
_cell.angle_beta   90.00
_cell.angle_gamma   90.00
#
_symmetry.space_group_name_H-M   'P 1'
#
loop_
_entity.id
_entity.type
_entity.pdbx_description
1 polymer ?
#
loop_
_entity_poly.entity_id
_entity_poly.type
_entity_poly.pdbx_seq_one_letter_code
_entity_poly.pdbx_strand_id
1 'polypeptide(L)'
;MSATFHEAGVTHVVELVHQKDAAAHRRLASVRVEAYDAGGTRRVARELDPGQETLDLDALLGGVGREHGRLLVVFDARYDPHIFPYRPHHYAYLHRPGSAAPPLYYAVNATLGGVPDRIGAVALNNFESYLFLDRPLRERYALAVGNLARFAAVEAEVITYYGGERCREEVGLAPKTHAEIALAAERDGHRLRRVELKTLFRLTSYVVGRRQDDLVLFDHLFTYFK
;
A
#
# COMPACT_ATOMS: atom_id res chain seq x y z
N MET A 1 -12.05 -3.00 3.76
CA MET A 1 -11.03 -2.04 4.22
C MET A 1 -9.81 -2.17 3.33
N SER A 2 -9.29 -1.05 2.85
CA SER A 2 -8.04 -0.96 2.10
C SER A 2 -7.16 0.12 2.72
N ALA A 3 -5.88 0.15 2.37
CA ALA A 3 -4.98 1.18 2.84
C ALA A 3 -3.87 1.53 1.86
N THR A 4 -3.36 2.74 1.99
CA THR A 4 -2.19 3.24 1.26
C THR A 4 -1.31 4.09 2.19
N PHE A 5 -0.25 4.65 1.65
CA PHE A 5 0.61 5.62 2.32
C PHE A 5 0.49 6.99 1.67
N HIS A 6 0.27 8.03 2.46
CA HIS A 6 0.38 9.41 1.99
C HIS A 6 1.84 9.86 2.09
N GLU A 7 2.34 10.47 1.02
CA GLU A 7 3.67 11.06 0.91
C GLU A 7 3.50 12.55 0.66
N ALA A 8 4.06 13.40 1.51
CA ALA A 8 3.94 14.84 1.36
C ALA A 8 4.62 15.34 0.07
N GLY A 9 3.98 16.30 -0.61
CA GLY A 9 4.52 16.90 -1.82
C GLY A 9 4.31 16.08 -3.10
N VAL A 10 3.45 15.05 -3.03
CA VAL A 10 3.00 14.27 -4.18
C VAL A 10 1.50 14.46 -4.33
N THR A 11 1.04 14.79 -5.54
CA THR A 11 -0.39 14.73 -5.87
C THR A 11 -0.84 13.29 -5.75
N HIS A 12 -1.72 13.02 -4.78
CA HIS A 12 -2.20 11.67 -4.49
C HIS A 12 -3.72 11.65 -4.56
N VAL A 13 -4.27 11.10 -5.63
CA VAL A 13 -5.72 11.01 -5.84
C VAL A 13 -6.15 9.56 -5.73
N VAL A 14 -7.20 9.27 -4.95
CA VAL A 14 -7.77 7.94 -4.77
C VAL A 14 -9.17 7.89 -5.36
N GLU A 15 -9.42 6.93 -6.23
CA GLU A 15 -10.76 6.61 -6.73
C GLU A 15 -11.54 5.86 -5.65
N LEU A 16 -12.61 6.47 -5.13
CA LEU A 16 -13.44 5.93 -4.07
C LEU A 16 -14.50 4.96 -4.62
N VAL A 17 -15.01 5.21 -5.83
CA VAL A 17 -16.02 4.37 -6.48
C VAL A 17 -15.48 3.86 -7.81
N HIS A 18 -15.27 2.56 -7.91
CA HIS A 18 -14.78 1.96 -9.15
C HIS A 18 -15.93 1.65 -10.11
N GLN A 19 -15.92 2.39 -11.23
CA GLN A 19 -16.85 2.37 -12.37
C GLN A 19 -18.11 3.23 -12.18
N LYS A 20 -18.26 4.21 -13.09
CA LYS A 20 -19.53 4.87 -13.39
C LYS A 20 -20.55 3.81 -13.78
N ASP A 21 -21.36 3.40 -12.81
CA ASP A 21 -22.54 2.61 -13.10
C ASP A 21 -23.72 3.55 -13.25
N ALA A 22 -24.14 3.77 -14.50
CA ALA A 22 -25.32 4.58 -14.81
C ALA A 22 -26.60 4.02 -14.17
N ALA A 23 -26.63 2.73 -13.82
CA ALA A 23 -27.74 2.07 -13.14
C ALA A 23 -27.54 1.96 -11.62
N ALA A 24 -26.47 2.57 -11.08
CA ALA A 24 -26.19 2.70 -9.65
C ALA A 24 -26.02 1.38 -8.87
N HIS A 25 -25.58 0.30 -9.49
CA HIS A 25 -25.31 -0.98 -8.80
C HIS A 25 -23.98 -1.00 -8.02
N ARG A 26 -23.37 0.16 -7.75
CA ARG A 26 -22.11 0.27 -6.97
C ARG A 26 -22.12 1.50 -6.07
N ARG A 27 -23.15 1.63 -5.23
CA ARG A 27 -23.26 2.71 -4.26
C ARG A 27 -22.51 2.39 -2.98
N LEU A 28 -21.62 3.29 -2.59
CA LEU A 28 -21.11 3.33 -1.23
C LEU A 28 -22.25 3.78 -0.30
N ALA A 29 -22.48 3.04 0.76
CA ALA A 29 -23.33 3.47 1.86
C ALA A 29 -22.57 4.41 2.81
N SER A 30 -21.28 4.16 3.00
CA SER A 30 -20.39 4.99 3.82
C SER A 30 -18.94 4.79 3.42
N VAL A 31 -18.13 5.82 3.56
CA VAL A 31 -16.67 5.72 3.49
C VAL A 31 -16.05 6.63 4.54
N ARG A 32 -15.25 6.02 5.42
CA ARG A 32 -14.44 6.75 6.39
C ARG A 32 -12.96 6.64 6.04
N VAL A 33 -12.25 7.76 6.11
CA VAL A 33 -10.80 7.83 6.02
C VAL A 33 -10.20 8.07 7.39
N GLU A 34 -9.21 7.25 7.74
CA GLU A 34 -8.37 7.46 8.93
C GLU A 34 -6.91 7.53 8.50
N ALA A 35 -6.11 8.38 9.15
CA ALA A 35 -4.67 8.47 8.90
C ALA A 35 -3.89 8.30 10.21
N TYR A 36 -2.85 7.49 10.18
CA TYR A 36 -2.01 7.15 11.32
C TYR A 36 -0.55 7.50 11.03
N ASP A 37 0.15 8.06 12.01
CA ASP A 37 1.59 8.28 11.91
C ASP A 37 2.39 6.97 12.11
N ALA A 38 3.72 7.07 12.04
CA ALA A 38 4.61 5.92 12.21
C ALA A 38 4.45 5.22 13.58
N GLY A 39 4.09 5.99 14.62
CA GLY A 39 3.82 5.49 15.97
C GLY A 39 2.43 4.88 16.14
N GLY A 40 1.59 4.85 15.10
CA GLY A 40 0.23 4.35 15.16
C GLY A 40 -0.77 5.29 15.83
N THR A 41 -0.39 6.55 16.05
CA THR A 41 -1.31 7.57 16.56
C THR A 41 -2.21 8.03 15.43
N ARG A 42 -3.52 7.99 15.65
CA ARG A 42 -4.49 8.50 14.68
C ARG A 42 -4.42 10.02 14.63
N ARG A 43 -4.07 10.57 13.47
CA ARG A 43 -3.98 12.01 13.22
C ARG A 43 -5.22 12.57 12.55
N VAL A 44 -5.89 11.76 11.73
CA VAL A 44 -7.12 12.16 11.03
C VAL A 44 -8.16 11.04 11.11
N ALA A 45 -9.42 11.43 11.26
CA ALA A 45 -10.59 10.58 11.06
C ALA A 45 -11.70 11.43 10.44
N ARG A 46 -12.17 11.06 9.25
CA ARG A 46 -13.16 11.83 8.50
C ARG A 46 -14.11 10.92 7.75
N GLU A 47 -15.41 11.17 7.92
CA GLU A 47 -16.44 10.63 7.04
C GLU A 47 -16.42 11.41 5.72
N LEU A 48 -16.44 10.71 4.60
CA LEU A 48 -16.51 11.30 3.27
C LEU A 48 -17.92 11.15 2.70
N ASP A 49 -18.26 12.02 1.76
CA ASP A 49 -19.48 11.89 0.98
C ASP A 49 -19.41 10.59 0.16
N PRO A 50 -20.34 9.63 0.32
CA PRO A 50 -20.35 8.40 -0.46
C PRO A 50 -20.60 8.64 -1.97
N GLY A 51 -21.10 9.82 -2.35
CA GLY A 51 -21.23 10.26 -3.75
C GLY A 51 -19.94 10.81 -4.36
N GLN A 52 -18.89 11.02 -3.55
CA GLN A 52 -17.61 11.51 -4.04
C GLN A 52 -16.88 10.42 -4.85
N GLU A 53 -16.57 10.70 -6.12
CA GLU A 53 -15.90 9.73 -7.00
C GLU A 53 -14.39 9.62 -6.70
N THR A 54 -13.74 10.74 -6.39
CA THR A 54 -12.29 10.82 -6.18
C THR A 54 -11.94 11.64 -4.95
N LEU A 55 -10.89 11.24 -4.23
CA LEU A 55 -10.35 11.95 -3.07
C LEU A 55 -8.91 12.39 -3.33
N ASP A 56 -8.65 13.69 -3.24
CA ASP A 56 -7.28 14.21 -3.15
C ASP A 56 -6.76 14.06 -1.71
N LEU A 57 -5.89 13.08 -1.50
CA LEU A 57 -5.26 12.81 -0.22
C LEU A 57 -4.25 13.88 0.16
N ASP A 58 -3.57 14.52 -0.78
CA ASP A 58 -2.60 15.58 -0.44
C ASP A 58 -3.32 16.85 0.00
N ALA A 59 -4.43 17.19 -0.64
CA ALA A 59 -5.30 18.27 -0.17
C ALA A 59 -5.87 17.97 1.24
N LEU A 60 -6.21 16.71 1.53
CA LEU A 60 -6.74 16.31 2.84
C LEU A 60 -5.67 16.24 3.94
N LEU A 61 -4.50 15.69 3.63
CA LEU A 61 -3.50 15.24 4.61
C LEU A 61 -2.16 15.99 4.51
N GLY A 62 -1.92 16.78 3.47
CA GLY A 62 -0.62 17.39 3.20
C GLY A 62 -0.07 18.24 4.34
N GLY A 63 -0.94 18.93 5.09
CA GLY A 63 -0.56 19.64 6.31
C GLY A 63 -0.03 18.70 7.40
N VAL A 64 -0.79 17.63 7.67
CA VAL A 64 -0.45 16.61 8.68
C VAL A 64 0.79 15.82 8.28
N GLY A 65 0.92 15.48 7.00
CA GLY A 65 2.07 14.75 6.47
C GLY A 65 3.36 15.56 6.51
N ARG A 66 3.31 16.89 6.41
CA ARG A 66 4.49 17.75 6.62
C ARG A 66 4.98 17.73 8.08
N GLU A 67 4.06 17.60 9.03
CA GLU A 67 4.40 17.59 10.46
C GLU A 67 4.89 16.22 10.93
N HIS A 68 4.27 15.14 10.45
CA HIS A 68 4.48 13.80 10.97
C HIS A 68 5.15 12.83 9.98
N GLY A 69 5.48 13.30 8.78
CA GLY A 69 6.05 12.47 7.72
C GLY A 69 4.99 11.62 7.02
N ARG A 70 5.39 10.42 6.58
CA ARG A 70 4.48 9.47 5.93
C ARG A 70 3.34 9.10 6.86
N LEU A 71 2.15 8.96 6.29
CA LEU A 71 0.95 8.52 7.01
C LEU A 71 0.42 7.22 6.42
N LEU A 72 0.04 6.28 7.27
CA LEU A 72 -0.76 5.11 6.89
C LEU A 72 -2.23 5.54 6.80
N VAL A 73 -2.78 5.52 5.58
CA VAL A 73 -4.14 5.97 5.27
C VAL A 73 -5.04 4.76 5.07
N VAL A 74 -6.15 4.72 5.80
CA VAL A 74 -7.10 3.60 5.84
C VAL A 74 -8.43 4.06 5.29
N PHE A 75 -8.99 3.28 4.37
CA PHE A 75 -10.32 3.46 3.81
C PHE A 75 -11.26 2.35 4.33
N ASP A 76 -12.19 2.74 5.17
CA ASP A 76 -13.29 1.91 5.65
C ASP A 76 -14.55 2.21 4.83
N ALA A 77 -14.58 1.64 3.63
CA ALA A 77 -15.68 1.76 2.68
C ALA A 77 -16.66 0.57 2.82
N ARG A 78 -17.96 0.89 2.79
CA ARG A 78 -19.08 -0.06 2.85
C ARG A 78 -20.00 0.19 1.67
N TYR A 79 -20.32 -0.84 0.91
CA TYR A 79 -21.34 -0.77 -0.14
C TYR A 79 -22.73 -0.98 0.46
N ASP A 80 -23.75 -0.53 -0.27
CA ASP A 80 -25.13 -0.89 0.00
C ASP A 80 -25.28 -2.43 -0.06
N PRO A 81 -25.74 -3.08 1.04
CA PRO A 81 -25.86 -4.53 1.12
C PRO A 81 -26.86 -5.12 0.10
N HIS A 82 -27.77 -4.31 -0.45
CA HIS A 82 -28.75 -4.76 -1.45
C HIS A 82 -28.19 -4.86 -2.86
N ILE A 83 -27.00 -4.30 -3.09
CA ILE A 83 -26.57 -3.94 -4.44
C ILE A 83 -25.36 -4.76 -4.92
N PHE A 84 -24.44 -5.16 -4.04
CA PHE A 84 -23.31 -6.02 -4.46
C PHE A 84 -22.52 -6.59 -3.27
N PRO A 85 -22.10 -7.88 -3.27
CA PRO A 85 -21.31 -8.46 -2.17
C PRO A 85 -19.79 -8.25 -2.30
N TYR A 86 -19.31 -7.53 -3.31
CA TYR A 86 -17.87 -7.42 -3.58
C TYR A 86 -17.18 -6.33 -2.74
N ARG A 87 -15.93 -6.59 -2.33
CA ARG A 87 -15.14 -5.65 -1.52
C ARG A 87 -14.63 -4.48 -2.38
N PRO A 88 -14.49 -3.27 -1.82
CA PRO A 88 -13.94 -2.13 -2.55
C PRO A 88 -12.51 -2.43 -2.97
N HIS A 89 -12.25 -2.37 -4.27
CA HIS A 89 -10.92 -2.07 -4.79
C HIS A 89 -10.89 -0.58 -5.07
N HIS A 90 -10.04 0.14 -4.35
CA HIS A 90 -9.72 1.51 -4.71
C HIS A 90 -8.48 1.48 -5.59
N TYR A 91 -8.41 2.41 -6.52
CA TYR A 91 -7.19 2.67 -7.28
C TYR A 91 -6.73 4.07 -6.95
N ALA A 92 -5.44 4.29 -7.11
CA ALA A 92 -4.83 5.54 -6.76
C ALA A 92 -3.86 5.98 -7.84
N TYR A 93 -3.77 7.29 -7.94
CA TYR A 93 -2.92 8.04 -8.82
C TYR A 93 -1.90 8.82 -7.98
N LEU A 94 -0.62 8.71 -8.31
CA LEU A 94 0.47 9.44 -7.69
C LEU A 94 1.26 10.18 -8.76
N HIS A 95 1.46 11.49 -8.57
CA HIS A 95 2.27 12.30 -9.47
C HIS A 95 3.01 13.38 -8.70
N ARG A 96 4.30 13.53 -8.97
CA ARG A 96 5.08 14.63 -8.41
C ARG A 96 4.85 15.89 -9.24
N PRO A 97 4.41 17.01 -8.65
CA PRO A 97 4.28 18.28 -9.37
C PRO A 97 5.60 18.69 -10.04
N GLY A 98 5.55 19.05 -11.32
CA GLY A 98 6.72 19.46 -12.10
C GLY A 98 7.61 18.33 -12.61
N SER A 99 7.28 17.06 -12.32
CA SER A 99 7.97 15.91 -12.91
C SER A 99 7.62 15.74 -14.39
N ALA A 100 8.59 15.29 -15.18
CA ALA A 100 8.38 14.83 -16.55
C ALA A 100 8.03 13.33 -16.63
N ALA A 101 8.11 12.62 -15.50
CA ALA A 101 7.74 11.21 -15.43
C ALA A 101 6.21 11.06 -15.51
N PRO A 102 5.71 9.99 -16.15
CA PRO A 102 4.28 9.73 -16.16
C PRO A 102 3.78 9.48 -14.73
N PRO A 103 2.53 9.85 -14.43
CA PRO A 103 1.90 9.49 -13.18
C PRO A 103 1.83 7.98 -12.96
N LEU A 104 1.83 7.59 -11.69
CA LEU A 104 1.70 6.21 -11.28
C LEU A 104 0.25 5.91 -10.98
N TYR A 105 -0.26 4.85 -11.59
CA TYR A 105 -1.56 4.28 -11.27
C TYR A 105 -1.37 2.92 -10.61
N TYR A 106 -2.01 2.69 -9.47
CA TYR A 106 -1.84 1.45 -8.71
C TYR A 106 -3.11 1.08 -7.94
N ALA A 107 -3.25 -0.21 -7.62
CA ALA A 107 -4.32 -0.69 -6.77
C ALA A 107 -4.01 -0.40 -5.29
N VAL A 108 -4.94 0.23 -4.59
CA VAL A 108 -4.85 0.43 -3.14
C VAL A 108 -5.04 -0.92 -2.45
N ASN A 109 -4.04 -1.29 -1.65
CA ASN A 109 -3.90 -2.59 -1.02
C ASN A 109 -5.11 -2.90 -0.14
N ALA A 110 -5.81 -3.98 -0.47
CA ALA A 110 -6.92 -4.52 0.31
C ALA A 110 -6.38 -5.34 1.48
N THR A 111 -6.44 -4.77 2.68
CA THR A 111 -5.58 -5.13 3.83
C THR A 111 -6.31 -5.78 4.99
N LEU A 112 -7.63 -5.91 4.89
CA LEU A 112 -8.38 -6.91 5.64
C LEU A 112 -9.35 -7.57 4.66
N GLY A 113 -8.75 -8.43 3.85
CA GLY A 113 -9.36 -9.46 3.01
C GLY A 113 -9.11 -10.83 3.63
N GLY A 114 -9.26 -10.96 4.95
CA GLY A 114 -9.16 -12.26 5.60
C GLY A 114 -10.04 -13.25 4.85
N VAL A 115 -9.42 -14.22 4.20
CA VAL A 115 -10.01 -15.54 4.04
C VAL A 115 -9.60 -16.26 5.32
N PRO A 116 -10.50 -16.39 6.31
CA PRO A 116 -10.20 -17.14 7.53
C PRO A 116 -9.91 -18.62 7.23
N ASP A 117 -10.31 -19.12 6.06
CA ASP A 117 -10.15 -20.52 5.64
C ASP A 117 -8.73 -20.94 5.26
N ARG A 118 -7.71 -20.09 5.43
CA ARG A 118 -6.32 -20.47 5.13
C ARG A 118 -5.48 -20.87 6.35
N ILE A 119 -6.10 -21.00 7.53
CA ILE A 119 -5.45 -21.49 8.76
C ILE A 119 -4.88 -22.93 8.60
N GLY A 120 -5.21 -23.66 7.52
CA GLY A 120 -4.61 -24.95 7.15
C GLY A 120 -3.57 -24.93 6.02
N ALA A 121 -3.32 -23.79 5.38
CA ALA A 121 -2.44 -23.69 4.20
C ALA A 121 -1.01 -23.25 4.59
N VAL A 122 -0.34 -24.06 5.40
CA VAL A 122 1.01 -23.81 5.93
C VAL A 122 2.11 -23.66 4.86
N ALA A 123 1.85 -24.04 3.61
CA ALA A 123 2.81 -23.98 2.50
C ALA A 123 2.77 -22.70 1.65
N LEU A 124 1.88 -21.72 1.93
CA LEU A 124 1.60 -20.58 1.05
C LEU A 124 1.96 -19.19 1.60
N ASN A 125 2.75 -19.09 2.67
CA ASN A 125 2.91 -17.82 3.41
C ASN A 125 3.91 -16.82 2.79
N ASN A 126 3.93 -16.68 1.46
CA ASN A 126 4.39 -15.45 0.81
C ASN A 126 3.15 -14.55 0.63
N PHE A 127 3.08 -13.44 1.37
CA PHE A 127 1.91 -12.56 1.28
C PHE A 127 2.04 -11.56 0.14
N GLU A 128 3.25 -11.13 -0.18
CA GLU A 128 3.54 -10.27 -1.32
C GLU A 128 4.93 -10.61 -1.89
N SER A 129 5.09 -10.51 -3.20
CA SER A 129 6.36 -10.74 -3.91
C SER A 129 6.53 -9.70 -5.01
N TYR A 130 7.64 -8.96 -4.97
CA TYR A 130 7.95 -7.90 -5.92
C TYR A 130 9.15 -8.30 -6.76
N LEU A 131 9.00 -8.29 -8.08
CA LEU A 131 10.05 -8.64 -9.04
C LEU A 131 10.61 -7.39 -9.70
N PHE A 132 11.93 -7.29 -9.73
CA PHE A 132 12.66 -6.20 -10.38
C PHE A 132 13.15 -6.70 -11.74
N LEU A 133 12.72 -6.04 -12.81
CA LEU A 133 13.16 -6.35 -14.18
C LEU A 133 14.59 -5.84 -14.42
N ASP A 134 15.30 -6.48 -15.36
CA ASP A 134 16.76 -6.34 -15.59
C ASP A 134 17.27 -4.92 -15.88
N ARG A 135 16.38 -3.95 -16.14
CA ARG A 135 16.73 -2.53 -16.34
C ARG A 135 16.48 -1.75 -15.05
N PRO A 136 17.53 -1.44 -14.25
CA PRO A 136 17.36 -0.59 -13.08
C PRO A 136 16.97 0.81 -13.55
N LEU A 137 15.83 1.28 -13.05
CA LEU A 137 15.38 2.64 -13.30
C LEU A 137 15.67 3.58 -12.12
N ARG A 138 16.25 3.08 -11.01
CA ARG A 138 16.21 3.78 -9.70
C ARG A 138 17.52 3.71 -8.96
N GLU A 139 17.77 4.78 -8.20
CA GLU A 139 18.94 4.98 -7.35
C GLU A 139 18.66 4.55 -5.90
N ARG A 140 17.38 4.53 -5.47
CA ARG A 140 16.96 4.10 -4.13
C ARG A 140 15.64 3.35 -4.17
N TYR A 141 15.58 2.20 -3.48
CA TYR A 141 14.35 1.43 -3.27
C TYR A 141 13.99 1.41 -1.80
N ALA A 142 12.70 1.30 -1.50
CA ALA A 142 12.19 1.08 -0.17
C ALA A 142 10.90 0.27 -0.18
N LEU A 143 10.69 -0.55 0.85
CA LEU A 143 9.43 -1.23 1.12
C LEU A 143 8.67 -0.43 2.18
N ALA A 144 7.53 0.16 1.81
CA ALA A 144 6.58 0.70 2.77
C ALA A 144 5.72 -0.45 3.28
N VAL A 145 5.59 -0.58 4.60
CA VAL A 145 4.80 -1.64 5.25
C VAL A 145 3.99 -1.09 6.41
N GLY A 146 2.73 -1.51 6.57
CA GLY A 146 1.81 -1.01 7.59
C GLY A 146 0.88 -2.09 8.14
N ASN A 147 0.77 -2.12 9.47
CA ASN A 147 -0.07 -3.06 10.20
C ASN A 147 -1.45 -2.44 10.49
N LEU A 148 -2.52 -3.04 9.97
CA LEU A 148 -3.88 -2.56 10.21
C LEU A 148 -4.63 -3.32 11.29
N ALA A 149 -3.99 -4.30 11.93
CA ALA A 149 -4.56 -4.96 13.08
C ALA A 149 -4.94 -3.92 14.14
N ARG A 150 -6.06 -4.19 14.82
CA ARG A 150 -6.55 -3.30 15.87
C ARG A 150 -5.83 -3.52 17.20
N PHE A 151 -5.37 -4.73 17.46
CA PHE A 151 -4.86 -5.14 18.77
C PHE A 151 -3.59 -5.98 18.73
N ALA A 152 -3.25 -6.57 17.58
CA ALA A 152 -2.10 -7.47 17.46
C ALA A 152 -0.90 -6.75 16.84
N ALA A 153 0.26 -6.88 17.49
CA ALA A 153 1.52 -6.65 16.81
C ALA A 153 1.75 -7.76 15.77
N VAL A 154 2.57 -7.47 14.77
CA VAL A 154 2.93 -8.41 13.70
C VAL A 154 4.44 -8.40 13.55
N GLU A 155 5.01 -9.60 13.45
CA GLU A 155 6.37 -9.80 12.96
C GLU A 155 6.28 -10.18 11.48
N ALA A 156 7.09 -9.52 10.65
CA ALA A 156 7.22 -9.81 9.25
C ALA A 156 8.68 -10.07 8.89
N GLU A 157 8.92 -11.05 8.02
CA GLU A 157 10.23 -11.31 7.43
C GLU A 157 10.26 -10.69 6.02
N VAL A 158 11.21 -9.77 5.81
CA VAL A 158 11.52 -9.19 4.51
C VAL A 158 12.71 -9.95 3.93
N ILE A 159 12.54 -10.56 2.77
CA ILE A 159 13.60 -11.31 2.10
C ILE A 159 13.98 -10.60 0.81
N THR A 160 15.22 -10.15 0.70
CA THR A 160 15.77 -9.53 -0.50
C THR A 160 16.71 -10.49 -1.22
N TYR A 161 16.60 -10.57 -2.54
CA TYR A 161 17.36 -11.51 -3.37
C TYR A 161 18.35 -10.77 -4.28
N TYR A 162 19.64 -11.14 -4.20
CA TYR A 162 20.73 -10.58 -4.98
C TYR A 162 21.53 -11.71 -5.64
N GLY A 163 21.41 -11.88 -6.95
CA GLY A 163 22.04 -13.02 -7.63
C GLY A 163 21.55 -14.36 -7.06
N GLY A 164 22.46 -15.16 -6.48
CA GLY A 164 22.15 -16.41 -5.77
C GLY A 164 21.95 -16.26 -4.26
N GLU A 165 22.20 -15.06 -3.72
CA GLU A 165 22.11 -14.79 -2.29
C GLU A 165 20.73 -14.27 -1.88
N ARG A 166 20.37 -14.52 -0.63
CA ARG A 166 19.20 -13.93 0.03
C ARG A 166 19.59 -13.34 1.37
N CYS A 167 19.02 -12.19 1.66
CA CYS A 167 19.16 -11.52 2.96
C CYS A 167 17.79 -11.42 3.60
N ARG A 168 17.75 -11.56 4.93
CA ARG A 168 16.53 -11.55 5.73
C ARG A 168 16.61 -10.44 6.75
N GLU A 169 15.52 -9.73 6.91
CA GLU A 169 15.33 -8.71 7.93
C GLU A 169 13.96 -8.93 8.59
N GLU A 170 13.94 -8.94 9.92
CA GLU A 170 12.70 -9.03 10.69
C GLU A 170 12.20 -7.63 11.04
N VAL A 171 10.90 -7.41 10.88
CA VAL A 171 10.25 -6.13 11.11
C VAL A 171 9.07 -6.34 12.03
N GLY A 172 9.14 -5.75 13.23
CA GLY A 172 8.05 -5.70 14.19
C GLY A 172 7.18 -4.46 13.97
N LEU A 173 5.87 -4.67 13.84
CA LEU A 173 4.89 -3.60 13.67
C LEU A 173 3.79 -3.73 14.72
N ALA A 174 3.70 -2.76 15.64
CA ALA A 174 2.59 -2.65 16.57
C ALA A 174 1.27 -2.32 15.82
N PRO A 175 0.09 -2.44 16.47
CA PRO A 175 -1.17 -2.08 15.86
C PRO A 175 -1.17 -0.66 15.28
N LYS A 176 -1.65 -0.51 14.04
CA LYS A 176 -1.76 0.77 13.32
C LYS A 176 -0.44 1.47 13.00
N THR A 177 0.72 0.87 13.27
CA THR A 177 2.01 1.46 12.91
C THR A 177 2.41 1.14 11.47
N HIS A 178 3.40 1.87 10.99
CA HIS A 178 4.02 1.60 9.70
C HIS A 178 5.52 1.92 9.70
N ALA A 179 6.24 1.33 8.75
CA ALA A 179 7.67 1.52 8.58
C ALA A 179 8.04 1.63 7.10
N GLU A 180 9.20 2.24 6.84
CA GLU A 180 9.90 2.17 5.56
C GLU A 180 11.18 1.37 5.76
N ILE A 181 11.32 0.26 5.03
CA ILE A 181 12.54 -0.55 5.02
C ILE A 181 13.36 -0.15 3.80
N ALA A 182 14.58 0.32 4.01
CA ALA A 182 15.49 0.65 2.92
C ALA A 182 15.93 -0.64 2.20
N LEU A 183 15.82 -0.65 0.88
CA LEU A 183 16.23 -1.77 0.05
C LEU A 183 17.47 -1.36 -0.74
N ALA A 184 18.59 -2.05 -0.50
CA ALA A 184 19.80 -1.81 -1.28
C ALA A 184 19.54 -2.16 -2.75
N ALA A 185 19.92 -1.27 -3.67
CA ALA A 185 19.77 -1.55 -5.10
C ALA A 185 20.76 -2.63 -5.56
N GLU A 186 21.90 -2.74 -4.87
CA GLU A 186 22.97 -3.68 -5.14
C GLU A 186 23.64 -4.13 -3.84
N ARG A 187 24.10 -5.38 -3.81
CA ARG A 187 24.95 -5.95 -2.76
C ARG A 187 25.98 -6.86 -3.43
N ASP A 188 27.25 -6.67 -3.11
CA ASP A 188 28.38 -7.48 -3.62
C ASP A 188 28.39 -7.63 -5.16
N GLY A 189 28.11 -6.53 -5.88
CA GLY A 189 28.04 -6.53 -7.36
C GLY A 189 26.76 -7.14 -7.95
N HIS A 190 25.85 -7.62 -7.11
CA HIS A 190 24.59 -8.22 -7.52
C HIS A 190 23.42 -7.29 -7.23
N ARG A 191 22.59 -7.05 -8.26
CA ARG A 191 21.41 -6.20 -8.17
C ARG A 191 20.27 -6.88 -7.42
N LEU A 192 19.44 -6.07 -6.77
CA LEU A 192 18.17 -6.53 -6.21
C LEU A 192 17.27 -7.07 -7.32
N ARG A 193 16.89 -8.34 -7.22
CA ARG A 193 16.02 -9.01 -8.21
C ARG A 193 14.62 -9.24 -7.71
N ARG A 194 14.47 -9.44 -6.39
CA ARG A 194 13.20 -9.79 -5.78
C ARG A 194 13.16 -9.35 -4.32
N VAL A 195 11.97 -8.97 -3.88
CA VAL A 195 11.64 -8.76 -2.46
C VAL A 195 10.43 -9.63 -2.13
N GLU A 196 10.53 -10.45 -1.11
CA GLU A 196 9.39 -11.20 -0.54
C GLU A 196 9.05 -10.61 0.83
N LEU A 197 7.75 -10.49 1.13
CA LEU A 197 7.24 -10.17 2.45
C LEU A 197 6.46 -11.36 2.99
N LYS A 198 6.95 -11.93 4.09
CA LYS A 198 6.31 -13.03 4.81
C LYS A 198 5.81 -12.55 6.16
N THR A 199 4.63 -12.99 6.54
CA THR A 199 3.97 -12.63 7.80
C THR A 199 2.83 -13.63 8.04
N LEU A 200 2.06 -13.54 9.11
CA LEU A 200 0.90 -14.41 9.35
C LEU A 200 -0.39 -13.86 8.74
N PHE A 201 -0.45 -12.55 8.48
CA PHE A 201 -1.64 -11.87 7.96
C PHE A 201 -1.22 -10.79 6.97
N ARG A 202 -2.08 -10.47 6.00
CA ARG A 202 -1.75 -9.46 4.98
C ARG A 202 -1.51 -8.09 5.60
N LEU A 203 -0.35 -7.51 5.31
CA LEU A 203 0.01 -6.14 5.65
C LEU A 203 -0.28 -5.20 4.48
N THR A 204 -0.45 -3.91 4.77
CA THR A 204 -0.40 -2.88 3.73
C THR A 204 1.03 -2.79 3.26
N SER A 205 1.33 -3.04 1.99
CA SER A 205 2.69 -2.87 1.51
C SER A 205 2.80 -2.49 0.03
N TYR A 206 3.86 -1.74 -0.28
CA TYR A 206 4.30 -1.41 -1.64
C TYR A 206 5.82 -1.20 -1.68
N VAL A 207 6.43 -1.57 -2.79
CA VAL A 207 7.81 -1.18 -3.09
C VAL A 207 7.79 0.14 -3.86
N VAL A 208 8.55 1.10 -3.34
CA VAL A 208 8.74 2.41 -3.94
C VAL A 208 10.19 2.54 -4.39
N GLY A 209 10.39 2.96 -5.63
CA GLY A 209 11.66 3.40 -6.17
C GLY A 209 11.70 4.92 -6.34
N ARG A 210 12.90 5.50 -6.25
CA ARG A 210 13.15 6.91 -6.62
C ARG A 210 14.27 7.02 -7.65
N ARG A 211 14.08 7.91 -8.63
CA ARG A 211 15.12 8.32 -9.60
C ARG A 211 15.15 9.84 -9.63
N GLN A 212 16.24 10.48 -9.24
CA GLN A 212 16.33 11.96 -9.27
C GLN A 212 15.09 12.64 -8.66
N ASP A 213 14.63 12.09 -7.53
CA ASP A 213 13.42 12.46 -6.78
C ASP A 213 12.03 12.11 -7.39
N ASP A 214 11.97 11.52 -8.58
CA ASP A 214 10.72 11.01 -9.15
C ASP A 214 10.34 9.66 -8.54
N LEU A 215 9.11 9.59 -8.01
CA LEU A 215 8.50 8.38 -7.50
C LEU A 215 8.25 7.40 -8.64
N VAL A 216 8.64 6.13 -8.48
CA VAL A 216 8.10 5.03 -9.27
C VAL A 216 7.76 3.88 -8.37
N LEU A 217 6.49 3.50 -8.40
CA LEU A 217 6.02 2.30 -7.75
C LEU A 217 6.49 1.10 -8.57
N PHE A 218 6.98 0.07 -7.89
CA PHE A 218 6.97 -1.25 -8.49
C PHE A 218 5.58 -1.80 -8.24
N ASP A 219 4.80 -1.88 -9.32
CA ASP A 219 3.46 -2.40 -9.25
C ASP A 219 3.51 -3.84 -8.73
N HIS A 220 2.48 -4.17 -7.95
CA HIS A 220 2.12 -5.54 -7.66
C HIS A 220 1.76 -6.18 -9.00
N LEU A 221 2.71 -6.85 -9.65
CA LEU A 221 2.34 -7.90 -10.59
C LEU A 221 1.60 -8.94 -9.75
N PHE A 222 0.27 -8.84 -9.69
CA PHE A 222 -0.65 -9.84 -9.17
C PHE A 222 -0.44 -11.12 -9.98
N THR A 223 0.65 -11.80 -9.69
CA THR A 223 0.95 -13.12 -10.21
C THR A 223 0.79 -14.01 -9.00
N TYR A 224 -0.43 -14.51 -8.84
CA TYR A 224 -0.62 -15.79 -8.17
C TYR A 224 0.19 -16.80 -8.99
N PHE A 225 1.45 -17.02 -8.63
CA PHE A 225 2.12 -18.25 -9.06
C PHE A 225 1.39 -19.37 -8.33
N LYS A 226 0.53 -20.08 -9.08
CA LYS A 226 -0.03 -21.36 -8.66
C LYS A 226 1.08 -22.41 -8.61
#